data_AF-A0A9Q1K940-F1
#
_entry.id   AF-A0A9Q1K940-F1
#
_cell.length_a   1.000
_cell.length_b   1.000
_cell.length_c   1.000
_cell.angle_alpha   90.00
_cell.angle_beta   90.00
_cell.angle_gamma   90.00
#
_symmetry.space_group_name_H-M   'P 1'
#
loop_
_entity.id
_entity.type
_entity.pdbx_description
1 polymer ?
#
loop_
_entity_poly.entity_id
_entity_poly.type
_entity_poly.pdbx_seq_one_letter_code
_entity_poly.pdbx_strand_id
1 'polypeptide(L)'
;MAGYSYPTSASTAAGAAQPMYSLPVLPRSDIMAIMADYQIMNLSDSDLINPTPNFVFNLYSSLLIHLDSLQDDPSQVDFTALERFENPDMHVDSVRVMNLYSKIKDFLATIECPIGFTLDDLIRPECNRTLKFLCAILNFFLHKDTKLSMLRPYGEELDALDEQRKEMEARITQLKEEIAGLNETRERERPLVLEAEAKVKELRQTIDNLNSLQSNLRKERQSMKDKAQEMNANVSKAEFELIQATEENAILRSKIVQSPDKLQRALEEKKALQMEAKDSERLAMQSFQEKTAILEVYTKAWEKMTKQLAQMHTIQEQVC
;
A
#
# COMPACT_ATOMS: atom_id res chain seq x y z
N MET A 1 86.14 -14.74 -17.55
CA MET A 1 86.82 -15.91 -18.10
C MET A 1 86.45 -17.13 -17.28
N ALA A 2 85.56 -17.96 -17.82
CA ALA A 2 85.34 -19.33 -17.36
C ALA A 2 84.79 -20.07 -18.60
N GLY A 3 85.68 -20.79 -19.28
CA GLY A 3 85.35 -21.60 -20.44
C GLY A 3 85.14 -23.04 -20.00
N TYR A 4 84.08 -23.68 -20.51
CA TYR A 4 83.86 -25.12 -20.53
C TYR A 4 83.02 -25.38 -21.79
N SER A 5 83.64 -25.76 -22.92
CA SER A 5 83.96 -27.13 -23.33
C SER A 5 82.70 -27.98 -23.53
N TYR A 6 82.26 -28.09 -24.78
CA TYR A 6 81.36 -29.14 -25.24
C TYR A 6 82.15 -30.45 -25.42
N PRO A 7 81.62 -31.61 -25.00
CA PRO A 7 82.07 -32.88 -25.51
C PRO A 7 81.18 -33.31 -26.68
N THR A 8 81.81 -33.40 -27.85
CA THR A 8 81.36 -34.23 -28.97
C THR A 8 81.60 -35.69 -28.61
N SER A 9 80.54 -36.50 -28.55
CA SER A 9 80.66 -37.95 -28.56
C SER A 9 79.66 -38.55 -29.55
N ALA A 10 80.18 -38.94 -30.72
CA ALA A 10 79.54 -39.92 -31.57
C ALA A 10 79.79 -41.31 -30.97
N SER A 11 78.71 -42.08 -30.75
CA SER A 11 78.77 -43.54 -30.72
C SER A 11 77.37 -44.15 -30.86
N THR A 12 77.13 -44.67 -32.06
CA THR A 12 76.61 -46.04 -32.33
C THR A 12 75.40 -46.58 -31.56
N ALA A 13 74.29 -46.68 -32.31
CA ALA A 13 73.35 -47.80 -32.38
C ALA A 13 72.86 -48.48 -31.09
N ALA A 14 71.59 -48.24 -30.76
CA ALA A 14 70.62 -49.30 -30.49
C ALA A 14 69.21 -48.71 -30.69
N GLY A 15 68.51 -49.15 -31.75
CA GLY A 15 67.11 -48.82 -31.95
C GLY A 15 66.28 -49.38 -30.80
N ALA A 16 65.79 -48.50 -29.94
CA ALA A 16 64.75 -48.84 -28.99
C ALA A 16 63.46 -49.01 -29.80
N ALA A 17 63.12 -50.26 -30.12
CA ALA A 17 61.78 -50.61 -30.59
C ALA A 17 60.79 -50.11 -29.53
N GLN A 18 59.93 -49.17 -29.92
CA GLN A 18 58.77 -48.80 -29.13
C GLN A 18 58.00 -50.07 -28.75
N PRO A 19 57.38 -50.15 -27.56
CA PRO A 19 56.58 -51.31 -27.20
C PRO A 19 55.46 -51.44 -28.23
N MET A 20 55.56 -52.44 -29.10
CA MET A 20 54.46 -52.85 -29.97
C MET A 20 53.28 -53.14 -29.04
N TYR A 21 52.24 -52.30 -29.08
CA TYR A 21 50.97 -52.64 -28.48
C TYR A 21 50.50 -53.95 -29.14
N SER A 22 50.68 -55.06 -28.43
CA SER A 22 50.21 -56.35 -28.89
C SER A 22 48.70 -56.31 -28.81
N LEU A 23 48.05 -56.42 -29.97
CA LEU A 23 46.61 -56.48 -30.06
C LEU A 23 46.08 -57.61 -29.17
N PRO A 24 45.13 -57.37 -28.26
CA PRO A 24 44.55 -58.43 -27.46
C PRO A 24 43.87 -59.45 -28.38
N VAL A 25 44.29 -60.71 -28.27
CA VAL A 25 43.74 -61.80 -29.06
C VAL A 25 42.53 -62.33 -28.30
N LEU A 26 41.33 -61.96 -28.76
CA LEU A 26 40.09 -62.49 -28.20
C LEU A 26 39.85 -63.91 -28.75
N PRO A 27 39.48 -64.88 -27.89
CA PRO A 27 38.98 -66.16 -28.34
C PRO A 27 37.77 -66.00 -29.27
N ARG A 28 37.60 -66.90 -30.24
CA ARG A 28 36.46 -66.86 -31.18
C ARG A 28 35.11 -66.95 -30.46
N SER A 29 35.04 -67.72 -29.37
CA SER A 29 33.86 -67.80 -28.50
C SER A 29 33.45 -66.43 -27.98
N ASP A 30 34.43 -65.63 -27.57
CA ASP A 30 34.22 -64.35 -26.91
C ASP A 30 33.84 -63.29 -27.95
N ILE A 31 34.47 -63.33 -29.12
CA ILE A 31 34.07 -62.52 -30.28
C ILE A 31 32.61 -62.77 -30.64
N MET A 32 32.19 -64.04 -30.73
CA MET A 32 30.80 -64.40 -31.06
C MET A 32 29.83 -63.94 -29.96
N ALA A 33 30.21 -64.09 -28.69
CA ALA A 33 29.41 -63.63 -27.56
C ALA A 33 29.21 -62.11 -27.59
N ILE A 34 30.30 -61.33 -27.72
CA ILE A 34 30.24 -59.86 -27.80
C ILE A 34 29.36 -59.42 -28.98
N MET A 35 29.54 -60.03 -30.15
CA MET A 35 28.76 -59.68 -31.34
C MET A 35 27.26 -59.95 -31.18
N ALA A 36 26.89 -61.02 -30.47
CA ALA A 36 25.52 -61.35 -30.15
C ALA A 36 24.94 -60.43 -29.05
N ASP A 37 25.70 -60.18 -27.98
CA ASP A 37 25.29 -59.35 -26.84
C ASP A 37 24.97 -57.92 -27.26
N TYR A 38 25.78 -57.35 -28.15
CA TYR A 38 25.59 -56.01 -28.71
C TYR A 38 24.73 -55.99 -29.98
N GLN A 39 24.15 -57.14 -30.36
CA GLN A 39 23.25 -57.30 -31.52
C GLN A 39 23.85 -56.80 -32.84
N ILE A 40 25.17 -56.93 -33.02
CA ILE A 40 25.89 -56.45 -34.20
C ILE A 40 25.68 -57.40 -35.39
N MET A 41 25.88 -58.69 -35.16
CA MET A 41 25.70 -59.74 -36.16
C MET A 41 25.69 -61.12 -35.49
N ASN A 42 24.84 -62.03 -35.97
CA ASN A 42 24.90 -63.44 -35.57
C ASN A 42 26.02 -64.15 -36.36
N LEU A 43 27.05 -64.59 -35.66
CA LEU A 43 28.22 -65.26 -36.25
C LEU A 43 28.16 -66.76 -36.01
N SER A 44 28.53 -67.56 -37.02
CA SER A 44 28.83 -68.98 -36.84
C SER A 44 30.35 -69.22 -36.82
N ASP A 45 30.81 -70.25 -36.10
CA ASP A 45 32.24 -70.60 -36.05
C ASP A 45 32.77 -70.98 -37.45
N SER A 46 31.92 -71.56 -38.31
CA SER A 46 32.25 -71.85 -39.71
C SER A 46 32.52 -70.59 -40.54
N ASP A 47 31.80 -69.49 -40.30
CA ASP A 47 32.00 -68.23 -41.03
C ASP A 47 33.33 -67.56 -40.66
N LEU A 48 33.80 -67.74 -39.42
CA LEU A 48 35.08 -67.23 -38.96
C LEU A 48 36.27 -68.09 -39.40
N ILE A 49 36.08 -69.41 -39.54
CA ILE A 49 37.11 -70.34 -40.03
C ILE A 49 37.36 -70.13 -41.52
N ASN A 50 36.29 -69.99 -42.31
CA ASN A 50 36.37 -69.81 -43.77
C ASN A 50 35.59 -68.55 -44.17
N PRO A 51 36.14 -67.35 -43.92
CA PRO A 51 35.46 -66.11 -44.24
C PRO A 51 35.21 -66.01 -45.75
N THR A 52 33.96 -65.77 -46.14
CA THR A 52 33.63 -65.43 -47.53
C THR A 52 33.71 -63.92 -47.74
N PRO A 53 34.03 -63.42 -48.96
CA PRO A 53 34.07 -61.99 -49.23
C PRO A 53 32.76 -61.26 -48.86
N ASN A 54 31.62 -61.88 -49.17
CA ASN A 54 30.31 -61.34 -48.82
C ASN A 54 30.08 -61.29 -47.29
N PHE A 55 30.50 -62.32 -46.56
CA PHE A 55 30.42 -62.34 -45.11
C PHE A 55 31.27 -61.21 -44.49
N VAL A 56 32.52 -61.06 -44.92
CA VAL A 56 33.44 -60.04 -44.38
C VAL A 56 32.97 -58.62 -44.73
N PHE A 57 32.42 -58.43 -45.92
CA PHE A 57 31.79 -57.17 -46.31
C PHE A 57 30.65 -56.78 -45.36
N ASN A 58 29.75 -57.72 -45.06
CA ASN A 58 28.63 -57.48 -44.14
C ASN A 58 29.12 -57.29 -42.70
N LEU A 59 30.08 -58.10 -42.25
CA LEU A 59 30.68 -58.04 -40.92
C LEU A 59 31.23 -56.65 -40.61
N TYR A 60 32.10 -56.13 -41.48
CA TYR A 60 32.70 -54.81 -41.25
C TYR A 60 31.69 -53.67 -41.46
N SER A 61 30.74 -53.82 -42.37
CA SER A 61 29.67 -52.83 -42.54
C SER A 61 28.83 -52.70 -41.26
N SER A 62 28.40 -53.83 -40.67
CA SER A 62 27.67 -53.84 -39.40
C SER A 62 28.48 -53.22 -38.27
N LEU A 63 29.76 -53.56 -38.15
CA LEU A 63 30.63 -52.99 -37.12
C LEU A 63 30.75 -51.46 -37.22
N LEU A 64 30.97 -50.94 -38.44
CA LEU A 64 31.11 -49.50 -38.64
C LEU A 64 29.81 -48.73 -38.36
N ILE A 65 28.65 -49.33 -38.66
CA ILE A 65 27.32 -48.79 -38.33
C ILE A 65 27.15 -48.67 -36.81
N HIS A 66 27.42 -49.75 -36.06
CA HIS A 66 27.34 -49.73 -34.60
C HIS A 66 28.35 -48.79 -33.94
N LEU A 67 29.48 -48.54 -34.59
CA LEU A 67 30.46 -47.57 -34.16
C LEU A 67 30.09 -46.11 -34.49
N ASP A 68 28.95 -45.88 -35.17
CA ASP A 68 28.53 -44.55 -35.66
C ASP A 68 29.63 -43.84 -36.48
N SER A 69 30.49 -44.66 -37.10
CA SER A 69 31.61 -44.23 -37.95
C SER A 69 31.23 -44.25 -39.43
N LEU A 70 30.04 -44.77 -39.72
CA LEU A 70 29.47 -44.88 -41.04
C LEU A 70 28.40 -43.78 -41.19
N GLN A 71 28.84 -42.52 -41.32
CA GLN A 71 27.92 -41.37 -41.44
C GLN A 71 27.09 -41.41 -42.74
N ASP A 72 27.59 -42.09 -43.77
CA ASP A 72 26.90 -42.32 -45.05
C ASP A 72 26.74 -43.82 -45.31
N ASP A 73 25.61 -44.25 -45.87
CA ASP A 73 25.38 -45.62 -46.38
C ASP A 73 26.53 -46.00 -47.35
N PRO A 74 27.20 -47.16 -47.20
CA PRO A 74 28.34 -47.47 -48.05
C PRO A 74 27.94 -47.71 -49.52
N SER A 75 26.64 -47.84 -49.79
CA SER A 75 26.05 -47.90 -51.13
C SER A 75 25.78 -46.54 -51.77
N GLN A 76 25.81 -45.43 -51.01
CA GLN A 76 25.70 -44.09 -51.57
C GLN A 76 27.03 -43.73 -52.23
N VAL A 77 27.01 -43.59 -53.55
CA VAL A 77 28.14 -43.07 -54.33
C VAL A 77 28.04 -41.55 -54.34
N ASP A 78 29.14 -40.86 -54.06
CA ASP A 78 29.22 -39.41 -54.25
C ASP A 78 28.83 -39.07 -55.71
N PHE A 79 27.78 -38.25 -55.87
CA PHE A 79 27.25 -37.86 -57.18
C PHE A 79 28.34 -37.27 -58.09
N THR A 80 29.35 -36.61 -57.51
CA THR A 80 30.48 -36.03 -58.25
C THR A 80 31.45 -37.08 -58.82
N ALA A 81 31.48 -38.29 -58.23
CA ALA A 81 32.27 -39.41 -58.72
C ALA A 81 31.55 -40.16 -59.85
N LEU A 82 30.21 -40.25 -59.79
CA LEU A 82 29.38 -40.89 -60.83
C LEU A 82 29.49 -40.18 -62.19
N GLU A 83 29.63 -38.85 -62.21
CA GLU A 83 29.82 -38.05 -63.44
C GLU A 83 31.12 -38.37 -64.20
N ARG A 84 32.09 -39.03 -63.54
CA ARG A 84 33.39 -39.39 -64.14
C ARG A 84 33.42 -40.80 -64.73
N PHE A 85 32.40 -41.62 -64.48
CA PHE A 85 32.31 -42.98 -65.03
C PHE A 85 31.47 -42.98 -66.30
N GLU A 86 32.01 -43.54 -67.39
CA GLU A 86 31.28 -43.67 -68.66
C GLU A 86 30.06 -44.62 -68.53
N ASN A 87 30.10 -45.58 -67.58
CA ASN A 87 29.00 -46.52 -67.29
C ASN A 87 28.89 -46.77 -65.76
N PRO A 88 28.27 -45.86 -65.00
CA PRO A 88 28.22 -45.94 -63.54
C PRO A 88 27.56 -47.23 -63.01
N ASP A 89 26.52 -47.71 -63.70
CA ASP A 89 25.75 -48.91 -63.32
C ASP A 89 26.60 -50.19 -63.32
N MET A 90 27.65 -50.26 -64.15
CA MET A 90 28.54 -51.42 -64.23
C MET A 90 29.59 -51.43 -63.11
N HIS A 91 29.70 -50.34 -62.33
CA HIS A 91 30.73 -50.16 -61.30
C HIS A 91 30.16 -50.13 -59.88
N VAL A 92 28.85 -50.31 -59.70
CA VAL A 92 28.17 -50.22 -58.40
C VAL A 92 28.83 -51.13 -57.35
N ASP A 93 29.11 -52.39 -57.66
CA ASP A 93 29.73 -53.32 -56.71
C ASP A 93 31.19 -52.94 -56.39
N SER A 94 31.96 -52.53 -57.39
CA SER A 94 33.35 -52.08 -57.20
C SER A 94 33.42 -50.82 -56.31
N VAL A 95 32.51 -49.88 -56.52
CA VAL A 95 32.42 -48.66 -55.72
C VAL A 95 32.05 -48.98 -54.28
N ARG A 96 31.07 -49.87 -54.06
CA ARG A 96 30.69 -50.32 -52.70
C ARG A 96 31.86 -50.93 -51.94
N VAL A 97 32.62 -51.83 -52.59
CA VAL A 97 33.79 -52.46 -51.97
C VAL A 97 34.89 -51.43 -51.69
N MET A 98 35.14 -50.50 -52.62
CA MET A 98 36.16 -49.47 -52.44
C MET A 98 35.80 -48.44 -51.35
N ASN A 99 34.52 -48.09 -51.25
CA ASN A 99 34.00 -47.23 -50.18
C ASN A 99 34.20 -47.89 -48.81
N LEU A 100 33.80 -49.16 -48.69
CA LEU A 100 33.98 -49.91 -47.45
C LEU A 100 35.48 -50.06 -47.11
N TYR A 101 36.32 -50.39 -48.09
CA TYR A 101 37.77 -50.46 -47.92
C TYR A 101 38.34 -49.15 -47.36
N SER A 102 37.97 -48.02 -47.96
CA SER A 102 38.48 -46.71 -47.56
C SER A 102 38.04 -46.38 -46.13
N LYS A 103 36.75 -46.58 -45.81
CA LYS A 103 36.21 -46.36 -44.46
C LYS A 103 36.88 -47.23 -43.39
N ILE A 104 37.06 -48.54 -43.65
CA ILE A 104 37.74 -49.44 -42.70
C ILE A 104 39.21 -49.05 -42.55
N LYS A 105 39.89 -48.72 -43.65
CA LYS A 105 41.30 -48.33 -43.60
C LYS A 105 41.49 -47.06 -42.78
N ASP A 106 40.65 -46.06 -42.99
CA ASP A 106 40.71 -44.79 -42.24
C ASP A 106 40.36 -45.01 -40.77
N PHE A 107 39.36 -45.84 -40.48
CA PHE A 107 39.01 -46.22 -39.12
C PHE A 107 40.16 -46.98 -38.42
N LEU A 108 40.75 -47.96 -39.08
CA LEU A 108 41.88 -48.73 -38.55
C LEU A 108 43.13 -47.86 -38.34
N ALA A 109 43.34 -46.86 -39.20
CA ALA A 109 44.39 -45.86 -39.00
C ALA A 109 44.10 -44.98 -37.77
N THR A 110 42.84 -44.62 -37.54
CA THR A 110 42.41 -43.82 -36.38
C THR A 110 42.65 -44.53 -35.05
N ILE A 111 42.43 -45.84 -35.00
CA ILE A 111 42.72 -46.65 -33.81
C ILE A 111 44.18 -47.12 -33.73
N GLU A 112 45.06 -46.57 -34.58
CA GLU A 112 46.49 -46.90 -34.67
C GLU A 112 46.76 -48.41 -34.79
N CYS A 113 45.96 -49.11 -35.60
CA CYS A 113 46.14 -50.55 -35.79
C CYS A 113 47.52 -50.85 -36.41
N PRO A 114 48.35 -51.72 -35.80
CA PRO A 114 49.71 -51.99 -36.26
C PRO A 114 49.75 -52.81 -37.57
N ILE A 115 48.61 -53.33 -38.01
CA ILE A 115 48.49 -54.17 -39.21
C ILE A 115 47.86 -53.34 -40.32
N GLY A 116 48.55 -53.24 -41.45
CA GLY A 116 48.00 -52.59 -42.65
C GLY A 116 46.84 -53.37 -43.24
N PHE A 117 45.70 -52.70 -43.39
CA PHE A 117 44.52 -53.18 -44.11
C PHE A 117 44.71 -53.02 -45.62
N THR A 118 44.52 -54.10 -46.37
CA THR A 118 44.66 -54.13 -47.82
C THR A 118 43.35 -54.54 -48.48
N LEU A 119 43.21 -54.30 -49.79
CA LEU A 119 42.00 -54.69 -50.52
C LEU A 119 41.77 -56.21 -50.52
N ASP A 120 42.85 -57.01 -50.42
CA ASP A 120 42.77 -58.47 -50.28
C ASP A 120 42.01 -58.87 -49.01
N ASP A 121 42.04 -58.07 -47.94
CA ASP A 121 41.29 -58.36 -46.70
C ASP A 121 39.77 -58.33 -46.88
N LEU A 122 39.28 -57.78 -47.99
CA LEU A 122 37.87 -57.79 -48.40
C LEU A 122 37.59 -58.79 -49.52
N ILE A 123 38.44 -58.83 -50.55
CA ILE A 123 38.19 -59.63 -51.76
C ILE A 123 38.63 -61.10 -51.58
N ARG A 124 39.66 -61.35 -50.79
CA ARG A 124 40.22 -62.68 -50.48
C ARG A 124 40.56 -62.77 -48.99
N PRO A 125 39.55 -62.75 -48.11
CA PRO A 125 39.78 -62.69 -46.67
C PRO A 125 40.47 -63.95 -46.14
N GLU A 126 41.48 -63.74 -45.29
CA GLU A 126 42.18 -64.81 -44.59
C GLU A 126 41.72 -64.88 -43.13
N CYS A 127 41.34 -66.06 -42.64
CA CYS A 127 40.86 -66.28 -41.27
C CYS A 127 41.70 -65.56 -40.20
N ASN A 128 43.04 -65.74 -40.23
CA ASN A 128 43.94 -65.15 -39.24
C ASN A 128 44.01 -63.61 -39.32
N ARG A 129 43.87 -63.03 -40.52
CA ARG A 129 43.89 -61.57 -40.70
C ARG A 129 42.55 -60.96 -40.30
N THR A 130 41.44 -61.55 -40.74
CA THR A 130 40.08 -61.12 -40.36
C THR A 130 39.91 -61.12 -38.85
N LEU A 131 40.35 -62.18 -38.14
CA LEU A 131 40.27 -62.23 -36.67
C LEU A 131 41.09 -61.13 -35.99
N LYS A 132 42.26 -60.77 -36.52
CA LYS A 132 43.07 -59.69 -35.95
C LYS A 132 42.38 -58.33 -36.12
N PHE A 133 41.86 -58.02 -37.31
CA PHE A 133 41.11 -56.78 -37.50
C PHE A 133 39.84 -56.74 -36.63
N LEU A 134 39.14 -57.87 -36.53
CA LEU A 134 37.96 -58.01 -35.69
C LEU A 134 38.27 -57.74 -34.21
N CYS A 135 39.35 -58.31 -33.68
CA CYS A 135 39.81 -58.04 -32.32
C CYS A 135 40.15 -56.56 -32.11
N ALA A 136 40.77 -55.91 -33.10
CA ALA A 136 41.13 -54.50 -32.99
C ALA A 136 39.90 -53.61 -32.92
N ILE A 137 38.95 -53.84 -33.83
CA ILE A 137 37.70 -53.08 -33.91
C ILE A 137 36.86 -53.33 -32.65
N LEU A 138 36.72 -54.58 -32.21
CA LEU A 138 35.95 -54.92 -31.01
C LEU A 138 36.57 -54.37 -29.73
N ASN A 139 37.90 -54.38 -29.61
CA ASN A 139 38.56 -53.78 -28.45
C ASN A 139 38.29 -52.27 -28.36
N PHE A 140 38.34 -51.56 -29.49
CA PHE A 140 37.95 -50.17 -29.54
C PHE A 140 36.46 -49.98 -29.21
N PHE A 141 35.59 -50.82 -29.77
CA PHE A 141 34.16 -50.79 -29.49
C PHE A 141 33.85 -50.91 -27.99
N LEU A 142 34.44 -51.90 -27.31
CA LEU A 142 34.28 -52.09 -25.87
C LEU A 142 34.83 -50.91 -25.06
N HIS A 143 35.96 -50.35 -25.49
CA HIS A 143 36.51 -49.14 -24.88
C HIS A 143 35.55 -47.95 -25.02
N LYS A 144 35.03 -47.71 -26.22
CA LYS A 144 34.05 -46.66 -26.52
C LYS A 144 32.79 -46.85 -25.67
N ASP A 145 32.22 -48.05 -25.62
CA ASP A 145 31.03 -48.35 -24.84
C ASP A 145 31.25 -48.08 -23.34
N THR A 146 32.39 -48.52 -22.79
CA THR A 146 32.77 -48.24 -21.40
C THR A 146 32.84 -46.74 -21.13
N LYS A 147 33.46 -45.96 -22.03
CA LYS A 147 33.56 -44.50 -21.89
C LYS A 147 32.23 -43.80 -22.05
N LEU A 148 31.38 -44.24 -22.98
CA LEU A 148 30.02 -43.70 -23.14
C LEU A 148 29.14 -44.01 -21.92
N SER A 149 29.28 -45.20 -21.33
CA SER A 149 28.58 -45.57 -20.10
C SER A 149 28.99 -44.66 -18.92
N MET A 150 30.28 -44.33 -18.81
CA MET A 150 30.75 -43.34 -17.82
C MET A 150 30.23 -41.92 -18.08
N LEU A 151 29.97 -41.56 -19.34
CA LEU A 151 29.45 -40.25 -19.73
C LEU A 151 27.92 -40.14 -19.64
N ARG A 152 27.20 -41.27 -19.68
CA ARG A 152 25.73 -41.34 -19.58
C ARG A 152 25.13 -40.48 -18.45
N PRO A 153 25.61 -40.55 -17.18
CA PRO A 153 25.02 -39.74 -16.11
C PRO A 153 25.13 -38.22 -16.36
N TYR A 154 26.20 -37.76 -17.03
CA TYR A 154 26.33 -36.35 -17.39
C TYR A 154 25.36 -35.96 -18.50
N GLY A 155 25.08 -36.87 -19.44
CA GLY A 155 24.02 -36.67 -20.44
C GLY A 155 22.65 -36.54 -19.79
N GLU A 156 22.31 -37.45 -18.87
CA GLU A 156 21.06 -37.41 -18.11
C GLU A 156 20.94 -36.13 -17.24
N GLU A 157 22.04 -35.68 -16.64
CA GLU A 157 22.10 -34.42 -15.89
C GLU A 157 21.89 -33.19 -16.81
N LEU A 158 22.52 -33.18 -17.99
CA LEU A 158 22.34 -32.12 -18.97
C LEU A 158 20.89 -32.04 -19.47
N ASP A 159 20.27 -33.19 -19.75
CA ASP A 159 18.86 -33.27 -20.17
C ASP A 159 17.94 -32.76 -19.05
N ALA A 160 18.20 -33.14 -17.79
CA ALA A 160 17.43 -32.66 -16.64
C ALA A 160 17.57 -31.14 -16.43
N LEU A 161 18.79 -30.60 -16.59
CA LEU A 161 19.04 -29.16 -16.51
C LEU A 161 18.37 -28.40 -17.67
N ASP A 162 18.33 -28.98 -18.86
CA ASP A 162 17.64 -28.42 -20.02
C ASP A 162 16.13 -28.29 -19.77
N GLU A 163 15.51 -29.32 -19.21
CA GLU A 163 14.10 -29.30 -18.82
C GLU A 163 13.81 -28.29 -17.71
N GLN A 164 14.67 -28.21 -16.67
CA GLN A 164 14.53 -27.17 -15.64
C GLN A 164 14.68 -25.75 -16.21
N ARG A 165 15.59 -25.55 -17.16
CA ARG A 165 15.75 -24.26 -17.85
C ARG A 165 14.47 -23.88 -18.59
N LYS A 166 13.89 -24.82 -19.36
CA LYS A 166 12.62 -24.60 -20.09
C LYS A 166 11.48 -24.26 -19.13
N GLU A 167 11.35 -24.96 -18.01
CA GLU A 167 10.32 -24.69 -17.00
C GLU A 167 10.48 -23.28 -16.41
N MET A 168 11.70 -22.88 -16.04
CA MET A 168 11.97 -21.54 -15.53
C MET A 168 11.69 -20.46 -16.57
N GLU A 169 12.08 -20.66 -17.83
CA GLU A 169 11.78 -19.73 -18.94
C GLU A 169 10.28 -19.56 -19.16
N ALA A 170 9.51 -20.65 -19.09
CA ALA A 170 8.05 -20.62 -19.16
C ALA A 170 7.46 -19.83 -17.99
N ARG A 171 7.96 -20.06 -16.76
CA ARG A 171 7.50 -19.34 -15.56
C ARG A 171 7.82 -17.85 -15.61
N ILE A 172 9.00 -17.48 -16.11
CA ILE A 172 9.39 -16.08 -16.34
C ILE A 172 8.42 -15.42 -17.32
N THR A 173 8.09 -16.11 -18.40
CA THR A 173 7.16 -15.59 -19.42
C THR A 173 5.77 -15.35 -18.83
N GLN A 174 5.24 -16.33 -18.08
CA GLN A 174 3.96 -16.21 -17.38
C GLN A 174 3.94 -15.03 -16.38
N LEU A 175 4.98 -14.87 -15.56
CA LEU A 175 5.06 -13.77 -14.59
C LEU A 175 5.17 -12.41 -15.28
N LYS A 176 5.86 -12.32 -16.42
CA LYS A 176 5.91 -11.09 -17.22
C LYS A 176 4.54 -10.69 -17.74
N GLU A 177 3.74 -11.65 -18.22
CA GLU A 177 2.37 -11.42 -18.67
C GLU A 177 1.47 -10.98 -17.51
N GLU A 178 1.58 -11.61 -16.34
CA GLU A 178 0.84 -11.23 -15.13
C GLU A 178 1.18 -9.79 -14.68
N ILE A 179 2.47 -9.44 -14.64
CA ILE A 179 2.93 -8.08 -14.33
C ILE A 179 2.38 -7.07 -15.33
N ALA A 180 2.37 -7.41 -16.63
CA ALA A 180 1.83 -6.55 -17.66
C ALA A 180 0.31 -6.29 -17.45
N GLY A 181 -0.46 -7.34 -17.17
CA GLY A 181 -1.90 -7.22 -16.89
C GLY A 181 -2.22 -6.42 -15.63
N LEU A 182 -1.43 -6.60 -14.56
CA LEU A 182 -1.56 -5.81 -13.33
C LEU A 182 -1.23 -4.34 -13.57
N ASN A 183 -0.18 -4.03 -14.34
CA ASN A 183 0.17 -2.66 -14.69
C ASN A 183 -0.90 -2.00 -15.56
N GLU A 184 -1.46 -2.70 -16.52
CA GLU A 184 -2.57 -2.19 -17.34
C GLU A 184 -3.79 -1.86 -16.48
N THR A 185 -4.16 -2.77 -15.57
CA THR A 185 -5.27 -2.55 -14.62
C THR A 185 -5.00 -1.35 -13.72
N ARG A 186 -3.79 -1.25 -13.18
CA ARG A 186 -3.35 -0.11 -12.36
C ARG A 186 -3.45 1.22 -13.11
N GLU A 187 -2.97 1.29 -14.35
CA GLU A 187 -3.05 2.53 -15.14
C GLU A 187 -4.50 2.87 -15.52
N ARG A 188 -5.37 1.87 -15.73
CA ARG A 188 -6.81 2.08 -15.94
C ARG A 188 -7.52 2.60 -14.68
N GLU A 189 -7.14 2.13 -13.50
CA GLU A 189 -7.72 2.54 -12.23
C GLU A 189 -7.16 3.87 -11.70
N ARG A 190 -5.93 4.22 -12.06
CA ARG A 190 -5.24 5.45 -11.66
C ARG A 190 -6.09 6.73 -11.82
N PRO A 191 -6.75 7.02 -12.95
CA PRO A 191 -7.59 8.22 -13.07
C PRO A 191 -8.79 8.19 -12.12
N LEU A 192 -9.40 7.03 -11.87
CA LEU A 192 -10.53 6.89 -10.95
C LEU A 192 -10.11 7.17 -9.51
N VAL A 193 -8.93 6.67 -9.12
CA VAL A 193 -8.34 6.95 -7.80
C VAL A 193 -8.05 8.44 -7.65
N LEU A 194 -7.42 9.08 -8.63
CA LEU A 194 -7.13 10.52 -8.61
C LEU A 194 -8.42 11.37 -8.53
N GLU A 195 -9.46 10.99 -9.26
CA GLU A 195 -10.76 11.67 -9.19
C GLU A 195 -11.40 11.51 -7.80
N ALA A 196 -11.36 10.31 -7.23
CA ALA A 196 -11.87 10.06 -5.88
C ALA A 196 -11.08 10.85 -4.82
N GLU A 197 -9.75 10.88 -4.92
CA GLU A 197 -8.88 11.68 -4.04
C GLU A 197 -9.19 13.18 -4.13
N ALA A 198 -9.39 13.70 -5.34
CA ALA A 198 -9.78 15.09 -5.57
C ALA A 198 -11.12 15.42 -4.90
N LYS A 199 -12.14 14.57 -5.07
CA LYS A 199 -13.45 14.71 -4.42
C LYS A 199 -13.35 14.66 -2.90
N VAL A 200 -12.56 13.73 -2.35
CA VAL A 200 -12.33 13.65 -0.91
C VAL A 200 -11.69 14.93 -0.37
N LYS A 201 -10.71 15.49 -1.10
CA LYS A 201 -10.06 16.75 -0.72
C LYS A 201 -11.05 17.92 -0.73
N GLU A 202 -11.88 18.03 -1.77
CA GLU A 202 -12.92 19.06 -1.88
C GLU A 202 -13.95 18.97 -0.75
N LEU A 203 -14.43 17.76 -0.45
CA LEU A 203 -15.39 17.53 0.63
C LEU A 203 -14.80 17.88 2.00
N ARG A 204 -13.53 17.52 2.25
CA ARG A 204 -12.84 17.92 3.50
C ARG A 204 -12.76 19.43 3.64
N GLN A 205 -12.37 20.14 2.57
CA GLN A 205 -12.34 21.60 2.58
C GLN A 205 -13.72 22.22 2.82
N THR A 206 -14.76 21.63 2.24
CA THR A 206 -16.15 22.06 2.45
C THR A 206 -16.58 21.87 3.90
N ILE A 207 -16.25 20.73 4.52
CA ILE A 207 -16.51 20.46 5.94
C ILE A 207 -15.80 21.48 6.82
N ASP A 208 -14.53 21.78 6.56
CA ASP A 208 -13.76 22.76 7.34
C ASP A 208 -14.38 24.16 7.25
N ASN A 209 -14.80 24.58 6.04
CA ASN A 209 -15.49 25.84 5.81
C ASN A 209 -16.83 25.90 6.56
N LEU A 210 -17.65 24.84 6.48
CA LEU A 210 -18.93 24.76 7.16
C LEU A 210 -18.77 24.76 8.69
N ASN A 211 -17.75 24.08 9.23
CA ASN A 211 -17.45 24.08 10.65
C ASN A 211 -17.03 25.48 11.13
N SER A 212 -16.21 26.18 10.36
CA SER A 212 -15.83 27.57 10.64
C SER A 212 -17.06 28.49 10.64
N LEU A 213 -17.92 28.37 9.63
CA LEU A 213 -19.18 29.12 9.55
C LEU A 213 -20.10 28.82 10.73
N GLN A 214 -20.26 27.54 11.10
CA GLN A 214 -21.06 27.13 12.25
C GLN A 214 -20.52 27.74 13.55
N SER A 215 -19.19 27.76 13.74
CA SER A 215 -18.55 28.37 14.90
C SER A 215 -18.82 29.87 14.98
N ASN A 216 -18.71 30.58 13.85
CA ASN A 216 -18.99 32.02 13.78
C ASN A 216 -20.47 32.33 14.07
N LEU A 217 -21.39 31.59 13.46
CA LEU A 217 -22.83 31.74 13.73
C LEU A 217 -23.19 31.43 15.19
N ARG A 218 -22.50 30.50 15.85
CA ARG A 218 -22.67 30.26 17.30
C ARG A 218 -22.22 31.46 18.12
N LYS A 219 -21.08 32.07 17.80
CA LYS A 219 -20.60 33.29 18.48
C LYS A 219 -21.56 34.45 18.28
N GLU A 220 -22.04 34.66 17.05
CA GLU A 220 -22.99 35.72 16.73
C GLU A 220 -24.32 35.51 17.47
N ARG A 221 -24.84 34.28 17.49
CA ARG A 221 -26.04 33.92 18.26
C ARG A 221 -25.86 34.22 19.74
N GLN A 222 -24.72 33.87 20.32
CA GLN A 222 -24.46 34.16 21.74
C GLN A 222 -24.41 35.67 21.98
N SER A 223 -23.72 36.43 21.14
CA SER A 223 -23.69 37.90 21.25
C SER A 223 -25.08 38.53 21.16
N MET A 224 -25.92 38.07 20.24
CA MET A 224 -27.30 38.54 20.11
C MET A 224 -28.15 38.17 21.33
N LYS A 225 -27.93 36.98 21.90
CA LYS A 225 -28.59 36.57 23.15
C LYS A 225 -28.18 37.45 24.33
N ASP A 226 -26.89 37.76 24.46
CA ASP A 226 -26.37 38.62 25.53
C ASP A 226 -26.95 40.04 25.42
N LYS A 227 -26.97 40.60 24.19
CA LYS A 227 -27.63 41.91 23.92
C LYS A 227 -29.12 41.89 24.25
N ALA A 228 -29.82 40.81 23.91
CA ALA A 228 -31.25 40.67 24.24
C ALA A 228 -31.47 40.62 25.76
N GLN A 229 -30.61 39.93 26.51
CA GLN A 229 -30.66 39.90 27.96
C GLN A 229 -30.36 41.26 28.59
N GLU A 230 -29.35 41.98 28.09
CA GLU A 230 -29.03 43.34 28.51
C GLU A 230 -30.20 44.30 28.25
N MET A 231 -30.77 44.27 27.05
CA MET A 231 -31.91 45.11 26.70
C MET A 231 -33.13 44.79 27.58
N ASN A 232 -33.39 43.52 27.86
CA ASN A 232 -34.47 43.11 28.76
C ASN A 232 -34.24 43.59 30.19
N ALA A 233 -33.00 43.53 30.70
CA ALA A 233 -32.65 44.07 32.01
C ALA A 233 -32.83 45.60 32.07
N ASN A 234 -32.44 46.31 31.01
CA ASN A 234 -32.66 47.75 30.89
C ASN A 234 -34.15 48.11 30.83
N VAL A 235 -34.96 47.33 30.13
CA VAL A 235 -36.42 47.48 30.11
C VAL A 235 -37.00 47.29 31.50
N SER A 236 -36.67 46.19 32.20
CA SER A 236 -37.15 45.96 33.57
C SER A 236 -36.71 47.05 34.55
N LYS A 237 -35.49 47.59 34.38
CA LYS A 237 -35.03 48.74 35.17
C LYS A 237 -35.85 49.99 34.88
N ALA A 238 -36.09 50.31 33.61
CA ALA A 238 -36.89 51.47 33.22
C ALA A 238 -38.36 51.33 33.67
N GLU A 239 -38.93 50.13 33.62
CA GLU A 239 -40.26 49.83 34.16
C GLU A 239 -40.31 50.08 35.67
N PHE A 240 -39.30 49.63 36.41
CA PHE A 240 -39.20 49.88 37.85
C PHE A 240 -39.08 51.38 38.17
N GLU A 241 -38.20 52.10 37.47
CA GLU A 241 -38.04 53.56 37.61
C GLU A 241 -39.34 54.31 37.26
N LEU A 242 -40.04 53.87 36.21
CA LEU A 242 -41.35 54.43 35.84
C LEU A 242 -42.38 54.22 36.95
N ILE A 243 -42.47 53.00 37.51
CA ILE A 243 -43.37 52.72 38.63
C ILE A 243 -43.05 53.63 39.81
N GLN A 244 -41.78 53.71 40.23
CA GLN A 244 -41.35 54.58 41.31
C GLN A 244 -41.72 56.05 41.05
N ALA A 245 -41.43 56.56 39.84
CA ALA A 245 -41.76 57.92 39.46
C ALA A 245 -43.28 58.17 39.46
N THR A 246 -44.09 57.19 39.05
CA THR A 246 -45.55 57.31 39.09
C THR A 246 -46.10 57.31 40.53
N GLU A 247 -45.52 56.51 41.43
CA GLU A 247 -45.86 56.51 42.85
C GLU A 247 -45.47 57.84 43.51
N GLU A 248 -44.25 58.33 43.26
CA GLU A 248 -43.80 59.64 43.73
C GLU A 248 -44.70 60.76 43.18
N ASN A 249 -45.09 60.69 41.89
CA ASN A 249 -46.02 61.65 41.30
C ASN A 249 -47.39 61.60 42.00
N ALA A 250 -47.90 60.42 42.33
CA ALA A 250 -49.15 60.24 43.08
C ALA A 250 -49.05 60.85 44.49
N ILE A 251 -47.94 60.61 45.19
CA ILE A 251 -47.67 61.20 46.51
C ILE A 251 -47.61 62.73 46.40
N LEU A 252 -46.87 63.28 45.43
CA LEU A 252 -46.79 64.72 45.22
C LEU A 252 -48.16 65.33 44.88
N ARG A 253 -48.92 64.68 43.98
CA ARG A 253 -50.31 65.08 43.66
C ARG A 253 -51.21 65.09 44.89
N SER A 254 -51.03 64.17 45.84
CA SER A 254 -51.78 64.16 47.10
C SER A 254 -51.45 65.35 48.02
N LYS A 255 -50.23 65.89 47.93
CA LYS A 255 -49.77 67.07 48.69
C LYS A 255 -50.21 68.39 48.06
N ILE A 256 -50.63 68.38 46.79
CA ILE A 256 -51.15 69.57 46.12
C ILE A 256 -52.58 69.82 46.60
N VAL A 257 -52.84 71.06 47.03
CA VAL A 257 -54.19 71.49 47.40
C VAL A 257 -55.09 71.40 46.17
N GLN A 258 -56.03 70.45 46.18
CA GLN A 258 -56.86 70.14 45.00
C GLN A 258 -57.83 71.27 44.61
N SER A 259 -58.14 72.19 45.52
CA SER A 259 -58.95 73.36 45.23
C SER A 259 -58.50 74.54 46.09
N PRO A 260 -57.53 75.32 45.60
CA PRO A 260 -57.03 76.51 46.28
C PRO A 260 -58.16 77.48 46.62
N ASP A 261 -59.12 77.68 45.71
CA ASP A 261 -60.26 78.57 45.90
C ASP A 261 -61.20 78.14 47.04
N LYS A 262 -61.37 76.83 47.25
CA LYS A 262 -62.16 76.31 48.39
C LYS A 262 -61.42 76.53 49.71
N LEU A 263 -60.11 76.30 49.72
CA LEU A 263 -59.28 76.46 50.91
C LEU A 263 -59.12 77.94 51.28
N GLN A 264 -59.02 78.83 50.28
CA GLN A 264 -59.00 80.27 50.46
C GLN A 264 -60.35 80.80 50.97
N ARG A 265 -61.47 80.34 50.40
CA ARG A 265 -62.81 80.67 50.94
C ARG A 265 -62.99 80.22 52.39
N ALA A 266 -62.63 78.98 52.73
CA ALA A 266 -62.72 78.49 54.10
C ALA A 266 -61.83 79.29 55.08
N LEU A 267 -60.67 79.76 54.61
CA LEU A 267 -59.76 80.58 55.40
C LEU A 267 -60.29 82.02 55.59
N GLU A 268 -60.89 82.60 54.56
CA GLU A 268 -61.59 83.90 54.62
C GLU A 268 -62.82 83.83 55.52
N GLU A 269 -63.63 82.75 55.43
CA GLU A 269 -64.75 82.48 56.34
C GLU A 269 -64.27 82.33 57.78
N LYS A 270 -63.20 81.57 58.03
CA LYS A 270 -62.65 81.42 59.39
C LYS A 270 -62.12 82.76 59.94
N LYS A 271 -61.52 83.61 59.10
CA LYS A 271 -61.13 84.97 59.49
C LYS A 271 -62.34 85.83 59.82
N ALA A 272 -63.41 85.74 59.04
CA ALA A 272 -64.66 86.45 59.31
C ALA A 272 -65.26 86.00 60.65
N LEU A 273 -65.34 84.69 60.91
CA LEU A 273 -65.78 84.14 62.20
C LEU A 273 -64.89 84.58 63.37
N GLN A 274 -63.57 84.65 63.18
CA GLN A 274 -62.65 85.14 64.21
C GLN A 274 -62.88 86.64 64.51
N MET A 275 -63.15 87.43 63.49
CA MET A 275 -63.44 88.86 63.62
C MET A 275 -64.76 89.07 64.36
N GLU A 276 -65.80 88.31 64.01
CA GLU A 276 -67.10 88.32 64.68
C GLU A 276 -67.00 87.86 66.16
N ALA A 277 -66.19 86.85 66.45
CA ALA A 277 -65.88 86.42 67.81
C ALA A 277 -65.18 87.53 68.62
N LYS A 278 -64.25 88.28 68.01
CA LYS A 278 -63.59 89.43 68.66
C LYS A 278 -64.55 90.60 68.89
N ASP A 279 -65.42 90.90 67.94
CA ASP A 279 -66.41 91.98 68.08
C ASP A 279 -67.46 91.65 69.15
N SER A 280 -67.90 90.39 69.21
CA SER A 280 -68.81 89.92 70.26
C SER A 280 -68.14 89.91 71.64
N GLU A 281 -66.85 89.54 71.74
CA GLU A 281 -66.06 89.71 72.97
C GLU A 281 -65.99 91.18 73.40
N ARG A 282 -65.74 92.11 72.46
CA ARG A 282 -65.71 93.56 72.75
C ARG A 282 -67.06 94.07 73.24
N LEU A 283 -68.16 93.67 72.61
CA LEU A 283 -69.51 94.05 73.01
C LEU A 283 -69.87 93.49 74.39
N ALA A 284 -69.49 92.24 74.67
CA ALA A 284 -69.67 91.65 76.00
C ALA A 284 -68.86 92.39 77.07
N MET A 285 -67.62 92.80 76.75
CA MET A 285 -66.78 93.60 77.65
C MET A 285 -67.40 94.99 77.92
N GLN A 286 -67.94 95.66 76.91
CA GLN A 286 -68.65 96.94 77.09
C GLN A 286 -69.89 96.78 77.96
N SER A 287 -70.71 95.75 77.71
CA SER A 287 -71.89 95.45 78.55
C SER A 287 -71.50 95.12 80.00
N PHE A 288 -70.37 94.42 80.20
CA PHE A 288 -69.83 94.16 81.53
C PHE A 288 -69.43 95.45 82.25
N GLN A 289 -68.77 96.37 81.55
CA GLN A 289 -68.40 97.68 82.10
C GLN A 289 -69.64 98.52 82.45
N GLU A 290 -70.66 98.54 81.60
CA GLU A 290 -71.92 99.24 81.88
C GLU A 290 -72.65 98.67 83.10
N LYS A 291 -72.77 97.34 83.21
CA LYS A 291 -73.37 96.69 84.39
C LYS A 291 -72.58 96.99 85.66
N THR A 292 -71.25 97.05 85.57
CA THR A 292 -70.38 97.42 86.69
C THR A 292 -70.63 98.87 87.13
N ALA A 293 -70.75 99.80 86.18
CA ALA A 293 -71.07 101.20 86.47
C ALA A 293 -72.47 101.36 87.09
N ILE A 294 -73.48 100.61 86.62
CA ILE A 294 -74.82 100.60 87.22
C ILE A 294 -74.76 100.07 88.66
N LEU A 295 -73.99 99.01 88.90
CA LEU A 295 -73.80 98.44 90.23
C LEU A 295 -73.22 99.49 91.18
N GLU A 296 -72.19 100.24 90.77
CA GLU A 296 -71.62 101.33 91.57
C GLU A 296 -72.65 102.42 91.92
N VAL A 297 -73.50 102.81 90.97
CA VAL A 297 -74.57 103.79 91.22
C VAL A 297 -75.59 103.24 92.22
N TYR A 298 -75.98 101.97 92.08
CA TYR A 298 -76.87 101.30 93.03
C TYR A 298 -76.25 101.21 94.43
N THR A 299 -74.95 100.94 94.52
CA THR A 299 -74.23 100.87 95.80
C THR A 299 -74.21 102.24 96.48
N LYS A 300 -73.93 103.31 95.72
CA LYS A 300 -73.98 104.71 96.21
C LYS A 300 -75.39 105.15 96.62
N ALA A 301 -76.43 104.70 95.91
CA ALA A 301 -77.82 104.98 96.25
C ALA A 301 -78.24 104.24 97.53
N TRP A 302 -77.82 102.98 97.67
CA TRP A 302 -78.03 102.18 98.87
C TRP A 302 -77.36 102.83 100.09
N GLU A 303 -76.10 103.24 99.99
CA GLU A 303 -75.40 103.99 101.05
C GLU A 303 -76.12 105.28 101.45
N LYS A 304 -76.65 106.04 100.47
CA LYS A 304 -77.45 107.25 100.73
C LYS A 304 -78.77 106.93 101.45
N MET A 305 -79.47 105.87 101.05
CA MET A 305 -80.71 105.44 101.72
C MET A 305 -80.43 105.00 103.15
N THR A 306 -79.36 104.24 103.40
CA THR A 306 -78.96 103.83 104.75
C THR A 306 -78.65 105.04 105.63
N LYS A 307 -78.01 106.09 105.06
CA LYS A 307 -77.72 107.33 105.75
C LYS A 307 -78.98 108.15 106.08
N GLN A 308 -79.96 108.20 105.17
CA GLN A 308 -81.26 108.85 105.43
C GLN A 308 -82.13 108.07 106.42
N LEU A 309 -82.08 106.73 106.39
CA LEU A 309 -82.78 105.88 107.36
C LEU A 309 -82.26 106.11 108.79
N ALA A 310 -80.93 106.26 108.93
CA ALA A 310 -80.31 106.62 110.20
C ALA A 310 -80.76 108.00 110.71
N GLN A 311 -80.85 109.00 109.82
CA GLN A 311 -81.36 110.35 110.16
C GLN A 311 -82.84 110.34 110.55
N MET A 312 -83.67 109.51 109.89
CA MET A 312 -85.10 109.38 110.22
C MET A 312 -85.31 108.74 111.60
N HIS A 313 -84.47 107.76 111.98
CA HIS A 313 -84.45 107.18 113.32
C HIS A 313 -84.06 108.20 114.41
N THR A 314 -83.15 109.14 114.11
CA THR A 314 -82.72 110.17 115.08
C THR A 314 -83.81 111.23 115.33
N ILE A 315 -84.65 111.53 114.34
CA ILE A 315 -85.76 112.49 114.47
C ILE A 315 -86.93 111.86 115.25
N GLN A 316 -87.14 110.56 115.11
CA GLN A 316 -88.22 109.84 115.80
C GLN A 316 -87.98 109.68 117.31
N GLU A 317 -86.73 109.77 117.78
CA GLU A 317 -86.36 109.73 119.20
C GLU A 317 -86.47 111.08 119.93
N GLN A 318 -86.76 112.20 119.25
CA GLN A 318 -86.93 113.53 119.87
C GLN A 318 -88.40 113.94 120.10
N VAL A 319 -89.37 113.04 119.85
CA VAL A 319 -90.83 113.29 120.04
C VAL A 319 -91.43 112.43 121.17
N CYS A 320 -90.61 111.91 122.09
CA CYS A 320 -91.04 111.29 123.36
C CYS A 320 -90.11 111.75 124.49
#